data_AF-A0A093QII7-F1
#
_entry.id   AF-A0A093QII7-F1
#
_cell.length_a   1.000
_cell.length_b   1.000
_cell.length_c   1.000
_cell.angle_alpha   90.00
_cell.angle_beta   90.00
_cell.angle_gamma   90.00
#
_symmetry.space_group_name_H-M   'P 1'
#
loop_
_entity.id
_entity.type
_entity.pdbx_description
1 polymer ?
#
loop_
_entity_poly.entity_id
_entity_poly.type
_entity_poly.pdbx_seq_one_letter_code
_entity_poly.pdbx_strand_id
1 'polypeptide(L)'
;MTQKDITFVADFLTEHFNEAPELYNRKGKYFNVERVGQYLKDEDDDLVSPPNTEGNQWFNFLKNSTHLKESPLLFPYYPEKSLHFVKRQMEGIIDQCLQKPADVIGRSVRQAVCLSLYKISQSEDSTPQLFKLPFLWNDKTSNIHYVLFTILENSISKIHILRRHTDTSR
;
A
#
# COMPACT_ATOMS: atom_id res chain seq x y z
N MET A 1 16.89 -27.81 39.24
CA MET A 1 17.93 -27.51 38.24
C MET A 1 18.50 -28.84 37.77
N THR A 2 18.33 -29.18 36.50
CA THR A 2 18.77 -30.42 35.88
C THR A 2 20.08 -30.21 35.11
N GLN A 3 20.78 -31.28 34.72
CA GLN A 3 21.94 -31.19 33.83
C GLN A 3 21.59 -30.45 32.53
N LYS A 4 20.36 -30.63 32.02
CA LYS A 4 19.86 -29.91 30.84
C LYS A 4 19.75 -28.40 31.08
N ASP A 5 19.32 -27.99 32.27
CA ASP A 5 19.23 -26.56 32.62
C ASP A 5 20.64 -25.93 32.67
N ILE A 6 21.63 -26.67 33.19
CA ILE A 6 23.03 -26.22 33.25
C ILE A 6 23.62 -26.11 31.84
N THR A 7 23.40 -27.12 30.99
CA THR A 7 23.84 -27.08 29.59
C THR A 7 23.18 -25.93 28.83
N PHE A 8 21.87 -25.73 29.00
CA PHE A 8 21.14 -24.63 28.38
C PHE A 8 21.69 -23.25 28.79
N VAL A 9 22.00 -23.06 30.08
CA VAL A 9 22.62 -21.80 30.55
C VAL A 9 24.02 -21.62 29.97
N ALA A 10 24.82 -22.68 29.86
CA ALA A 10 26.14 -22.62 29.25
C ALA A 10 26.08 -22.27 27.75
N ASP A 11 25.16 -22.89 27.01
CA ASP A 11 24.93 -22.62 25.59
C ASP A 11 24.44 -21.18 25.39
N PHE A 12 23.48 -20.73 26.20
CA PHE A 12 22.99 -19.35 26.20
C PHE A 12 24.11 -18.34 26.44
N LEU A 13 24.95 -18.53 27.46
CA LEU A 13 26.07 -17.63 27.72
C LEU A 13 27.10 -17.66 26.58
N THR A 14 27.32 -18.82 25.96
CA THR A 14 28.27 -18.94 24.85
C THR A 14 27.79 -18.20 23.61
N GLU A 15 26.53 -18.40 23.20
CA GLU A 15 25.95 -17.72 22.04
C GLU A 15 25.84 -16.21 22.24
N HIS A 16 25.33 -15.76 23.40
CA HIS A 16 25.05 -14.35 23.63
C HIS A 16 26.30 -13.50 23.95
N PHE A 17 27.41 -14.11 24.40
CA PHE A 17 28.61 -13.37 24.79
C PHE A 17 29.78 -13.52 23.80
N ASN A 18 29.80 -14.55 22.94
CA ASN A 18 30.93 -14.76 22.01
C ASN A 18 30.65 -14.31 20.56
N GLU A 19 29.40 -14.20 20.12
CA GLU A 19 29.08 -13.97 18.69
C GLU A 19 29.28 -12.52 18.20
N ALA A 20 29.60 -11.53 19.06
CA ALA A 20 29.73 -10.14 18.60
C ALA A 20 30.78 -9.28 19.35
N PRO A 21 32.09 -9.59 19.25
CA PRO A 21 33.15 -8.77 19.83
C PRO A 21 33.19 -7.32 19.30
N GLU A 22 32.64 -7.03 18.12
CA GLU A 22 32.59 -5.68 17.56
C GLU A 22 31.48 -4.78 18.15
N LEU A 23 30.40 -5.37 18.70
CA LEU A 23 29.34 -4.60 19.38
C LEU A 23 29.82 -3.98 20.70
N TYR A 24 30.94 -4.44 21.25
CA TYR A 24 31.55 -3.86 22.45
C TYR A 24 32.15 -2.47 22.21
N ASN A 25 32.55 -2.15 20.97
CA ASN A 25 33.33 -0.96 20.65
C ASN A 25 32.48 0.26 20.23
N ARG A 26 31.21 0.07 19.84
CA ARG A 26 30.30 1.18 19.52
C ARG A 26 29.39 1.50 20.71
N LYS A 27 29.84 2.43 21.54
CA LYS A 27 29.07 3.12 22.61
C LYS A 27 28.29 2.19 23.55
N GLY A 28 28.95 1.82 24.65
CA GLY A 28 28.30 1.63 25.94
C GLY A 28 27.23 0.56 26.01
N LYS A 29 27.65 -0.70 26.14
CA LYS A 29 27.01 -1.69 27.03
C LYS A 29 25.50 -1.94 26.81
N TYR A 30 25.06 -2.11 25.57
CA TYR A 30 23.75 -2.69 25.28
C TYR A 30 23.93 -4.12 24.79
N PHE A 31 23.91 -5.07 25.73
CA PHE A 31 23.76 -6.49 25.41
C PHE A 31 22.42 -6.69 24.73
N ASN A 32 22.41 -7.15 23.48
CA ASN A 32 21.18 -7.51 22.78
C ASN A 32 20.82 -8.96 23.14
N VAL A 33 20.46 -9.17 24.40
CA VAL A 33 19.96 -10.48 24.88
C VAL A 33 18.66 -10.85 24.15
N GLU A 34 17.90 -9.83 23.74
CA GLU A 34 16.63 -9.97 23.06
C GLU A 34 16.81 -10.00 21.53
N ARG A 35 17.01 -11.21 20.97
CA ARG A 35 16.99 -11.46 19.52
C ARG A 35 15.63 -11.18 18.86
N VAL A 36 14.57 -10.94 19.64
CA VAL A 36 13.21 -10.67 19.15
C VAL A 36 13.06 -9.23 18.65
N GLY A 37 13.64 -8.25 19.36
CA GLY A 37 13.42 -6.84 19.10
C GLY A 37 13.88 -6.41 17.70
N GLN A 38 15.00 -6.95 17.21
CA GLN A 38 15.54 -6.64 15.87
C GLN A 38 14.58 -6.95 14.71
N TYR A 39 13.68 -7.93 14.87
CA TYR A 39 12.70 -8.24 13.83
C TYR A 39 11.52 -7.25 13.79
N LEU A 40 11.23 -6.61 14.92
CA LEU A 40 10.08 -5.72 15.11
C LEU A 40 10.43 -4.24 14.97
N LYS A 41 11.72 -3.89 14.92
CA LYS A 41 12.15 -2.52 14.64
C LYS A 41 11.76 -2.12 13.23
N ASP A 42 11.14 -0.95 13.12
CA ASP A 42 10.77 -0.34 11.84
C ASP A 42 11.93 0.52 11.29
N GLU A 43 13.11 -0.06 11.28
CA GLU A 43 14.34 0.52 10.75
C GLU A 43 14.70 -0.24 9.45
N ASP A 44 15.27 0.48 8.47
CA ASP A 44 15.70 -0.11 7.18
C ASP A 44 17.11 -0.73 7.24
N ASP A 45 17.72 -0.71 8.43
CA ASP A 45 19.02 -1.33 8.70
C ASP A 45 18.93 -2.86 8.75
N ASP A 46 20.06 -3.52 8.48
CA ASP A 46 20.17 -4.97 8.60
C ASP A 46 20.07 -5.42 10.07
N LEU A 47 19.64 -6.67 10.27
CA LEU A 47 19.60 -7.29 11.59
C LEU A 47 20.98 -7.28 12.24
N VAL A 48 21.01 -6.92 13.52
CA VAL A 48 22.25 -6.85 14.31
C VAL A 48 22.83 -8.25 14.55
N SER A 49 21.97 -9.26 14.71
CA SER A 49 22.34 -10.66 14.87
C SER A 49 21.39 -11.54 14.05
N PRO A 50 21.64 -11.69 12.73
CA PRO A 50 20.83 -12.54 11.87
C PRO A 50 20.91 -14.01 12.33
N PRO A 51 19.87 -14.82 12.04
CA PRO A 51 19.86 -16.22 12.45
C PRO A 51 20.94 -17.01 11.71
N ASN A 52 21.64 -17.89 12.44
CA ASN A 52 22.62 -18.77 11.81
C ASN A 52 21.90 -19.78 10.88
N THR A 53 22.25 -19.76 9.60
CA THR A 53 21.71 -20.68 8.58
C THR A 53 22.65 -21.85 8.29
N GLU A 54 23.86 -21.84 8.86
CA GLU A 54 24.84 -22.90 8.72
C GLU A 54 24.34 -24.19 9.38
N GLY A 55 24.54 -25.33 8.70
CA GLY A 55 24.04 -26.64 9.15
C GLY A 55 22.60 -26.95 8.76
N ASN A 56 21.83 -25.98 8.25
CA ASN A 56 20.49 -26.26 7.74
C ASN A 56 20.57 -26.97 6.37
N GLN A 57 20.14 -28.23 6.32
CA GLN A 57 20.20 -29.08 5.13
C GLN A 57 19.39 -28.50 3.95
N TRP A 58 18.24 -27.89 4.22
CA TRP A 58 17.40 -27.26 3.19
C TRP A 58 18.10 -26.05 2.57
N PHE A 59 18.70 -25.19 3.38
CA PHE A 59 19.48 -24.05 2.87
C PHE A 59 20.69 -24.50 2.05
N ASN A 60 21.40 -25.53 2.50
CA ASN A 60 22.53 -26.07 1.75
C ASN A 60 22.09 -26.66 0.41
N PHE A 61 20.98 -27.41 0.39
CA PHE A 61 20.42 -27.96 -0.85
C PHE A 61 19.95 -26.85 -1.80
N LEU A 62 19.21 -25.87 -1.30
CA LEU A 62 18.74 -24.73 -2.07
C LEU A 62 19.90 -23.89 -2.62
N LYS A 63 20.93 -23.62 -1.80
CA LYS A 63 22.14 -22.90 -2.21
C LYS A 63 23.01 -23.66 -3.21
N ASN A 64 22.87 -24.97 -3.36
CA ASN A 64 23.66 -25.75 -4.32
C ASN A 64 22.86 -26.15 -5.57
N SER A 65 21.53 -26.09 -5.51
CA SER A 65 20.68 -26.34 -6.67
C SER A 65 20.76 -25.20 -7.69
N THR A 66 20.77 -25.55 -8.98
CA THR A 66 20.70 -24.59 -10.09
C THR A 66 19.26 -24.12 -10.31
N HIS A 67 18.32 -25.06 -10.42
CA HIS A 67 16.93 -24.76 -10.80
C HIS A 67 16.07 -24.28 -9.64
N LEU A 68 16.35 -24.73 -8.41
CA LEU A 68 15.49 -24.38 -7.28
C LEU A 68 15.67 -22.94 -6.82
N LYS A 69 16.88 -22.37 -6.95
CA LYS A 69 17.14 -20.97 -6.59
C LYS A 69 16.30 -19.98 -7.40
N GLU A 70 16.04 -20.31 -8.65
CA GLU A 70 15.30 -19.47 -9.60
C GLU A 70 13.84 -19.93 -9.77
N SER A 71 13.42 -20.94 -9.00
CA SER A 71 12.07 -21.49 -9.11
C SER A 71 11.04 -20.43 -8.69
N PRO A 72 10.05 -20.10 -9.56
CA PRO A 72 9.00 -19.13 -9.23
C PRO A 72 8.03 -19.62 -8.15
N LEU A 73 8.16 -20.89 -7.73
CA LEU A 73 7.32 -21.50 -6.70
C LEU A 73 7.87 -21.32 -5.28
N LEU A 74 9.12 -20.87 -5.14
CA LEU A 74 9.73 -20.64 -3.84
C LEU A 74 9.71 -19.16 -3.49
N PHE A 75 9.49 -18.87 -2.22
CA PHE A 75 9.57 -17.50 -1.72
C PHE A 75 11.03 -17.06 -1.61
N PRO A 76 11.35 -15.82 -2.01
CA PRO A 76 12.65 -15.21 -1.72
C PRO A 76 12.92 -15.17 -0.21
N TYR A 77 14.15 -15.47 0.18
CA TYR A 77 14.57 -15.48 1.58
C TYR A 77 15.47 -14.29 1.89
N TYR A 78 15.16 -13.55 2.96
CA TYR A 78 15.88 -12.36 3.40
C TYR A 78 16.38 -12.57 4.85
N PRO A 79 17.54 -13.24 5.06
CA PRO A 79 18.02 -13.62 6.40
C PRO A 79 18.39 -12.41 7.26
N GLU A 80 18.87 -11.35 6.63
CA GLU A 80 19.46 -10.18 7.31
C GLU A 80 18.45 -9.04 7.46
N LYS A 81 17.17 -9.24 7.07
CA LYS A 81 16.16 -8.18 7.06
C LYS A 81 15.11 -8.37 8.16
N SER A 82 14.58 -7.24 8.65
CA SER A 82 13.49 -7.22 9.63
C SER A 82 12.16 -7.69 9.04
N LEU A 83 11.19 -8.03 9.90
CA LEU A 83 9.84 -8.37 9.44
C LEU A 83 9.14 -7.16 8.84
N HIS A 84 9.41 -5.96 9.36
CA HIS A 84 8.87 -4.71 8.80
C HIS A 84 9.34 -4.47 7.38
N PHE A 85 10.62 -4.72 7.07
CA PHE A 85 11.13 -4.61 5.70
C PHE A 85 10.38 -5.53 4.73
N VAL A 86 10.21 -6.82 5.08
CA VAL A 86 9.51 -7.78 4.23
C VAL A 86 8.02 -7.42 4.10
N LYS A 87 7.40 -6.94 5.19
CA LYS A 87 6.03 -6.43 5.17
C LYS A 87 5.88 -5.26 4.18
N ARG A 88 6.74 -4.24 4.25
CA ARG A 88 6.70 -3.07 3.34
C ARG A 88 6.86 -3.48 1.88
N GLN A 89 7.79 -4.39 1.59
CA GLN A 89 7.95 -4.92 0.23
C GLN A 89 6.69 -5.66 -0.25
N MET A 90 6.10 -6.50 0.59
CA MET A 90 4.86 -7.21 0.28
C MET A 90 3.71 -6.24 0.03
N GLU A 91 3.50 -5.26 0.91
CA GLU A 91 2.48 -4.22 0.77
C GLU A 91 2.68 -3.42 -0.52
N GLY A 92 3.92 -3.02 -0.84
CA GLY A 92 4.21 -2.29 -2.08
C GLY A 92 3.83 -3.06 -3.35
N ILE A 93 4.09 -4.36 -3.40
CA ILE A 93 3.69 -5.21 -4.54
C ILE A 93 2.16 -5.36 -4.59
N ILE A 94 1.50 -5.56 -3.45
CA ILE A 94 0.04 -5.65 -3.36
C ILE A 94 -0.60 -4.35 -3.84
N ASP A 95 -0.13 -3.20 -3.33
CA ASP A 95 -0.64 -1.89 -3.70
C ASP A 95 -0.47 -1.63 -5.20
N GLN A 96 0.67 -1.98 -5.78
CA GLN A 96 0.87 -1.87 -7.23
C GLN A 96 -0.16 -2.69 -8.01
N CYS A 97 -0.44 -3.92 -7.57
CA CYS A 97 -1.47 -4.77 -8.16
C CYS A 97 -2.88 -4.19 -7.98
N LEU A 98 -3.18 -3.58 -6.83
CA LEU A 98 -4.50 -2.99 -6.52
C LEU A 98 -4.74 -1.67 -7.27
N GLN A 99 -3.69 -0.89 -7.55
CA GLN A 99 -3.79 0.37 -8.31
C GLN A 99 -3.98 0.13 -9.81
N LYS A 100 -3.44 -0.97 -10.34
CA LYS A 100 -3.46 -1.25 -11.80
C LYS A 100 -4.87 -1.30 -12.41
N PRO A 101 -5.88 -1.94 -11.79
CA PRO A 101 -7.25 -1.89 -12.29
C PRO A 101 -7.82 -0.49 -12.42
N ALA A 102 -7.53 0.41 -11.46
CA ALA A 102 -8.04 1.79 -11.51
C ALA A 102 -7.49 2.56 -12.72
N ASP A 103 -6.19 2.41 -13.02
CA ASP A 103 -5.58 3.01 -14.23
C ASP A 103 -6.16 2.41 -15.52
N VAL A 104 -6.29 1.09 -15.60
CA VAL A 104 -6.84 0.41 -16.79
C VAL A 104 -8.30 0.80 -17.04
N ILE A 105 -9.14 0.79 -16.00
CA ILE A 105 -10.55 1.19 -16.09
C ILE A 105 -10.64 2.68 -16.43
N GLY A 106 -9.85 3.53 -15.77
CA GLY A 106 -9.79 4.96 -16.04
C GLY A 106 -9.49 5.28 -17.51
N ARG A 107 -8.52 4.59 -18.11
CA ARG A 107 -8.19 4.73 -19.55
C ARG A 107 -9.26 4.15 -20.48
N SER A 108 -10.05 3.20 -20.01
CA SER A 108 -11.15 2.62 -20.79
C SER A 108 -12.34 3.59 -20.93
N VAL A 109 -12.55 4.47 -19.94
CA VAL A 109 -13.61 5.48 -19.96
C VAL A 109 -13.19 6.63 -20.88
N ARG A 110 -13.92 6.84 -21.96
CA ARG A 110 -13.70 7.96 -22.90
C ARG A 110 -14.84 8.95 -22.79
N GLN A 111 -14.53 10.23 -22.97
CA GLN A 111 -15.54 11.27 -23.07
C GLN A 111 -16.42 11.01 -24.30
N ALA A 112 -17.69 10.64 -24.07
CA ALA A 112 -18.65 10.41 -25.14
C ALA A 112 -19.32 11.71 -25.60
N VAL A 113 -19.59 12.62 -24.68
CA VAL A 113 -20.37 13.84 -24.92
C VAL A 113 -19.82 14.97 -24.05
N CYS A 114 -19.74 16.17 -24.62
CA CYS A 114 -19.54 17.42 -23.88
C CYS A 114 -20.59 18.43 -24.32
N LEU A 115 -21.31 19.02 -23.35
CA LEU A 115 -22.32 20.04 -23.58
C LEU A 115 -21.99 21.26 -22.72
N SER A 116 -21.80 22.41 -23.35
CA SER A 116 -21.67 23.68 -22.65
C SER A 116 -23.07 24.21 -22.30
N LEU A 117 -23.32 24.47 -21.02
CA LEU A 117 -24.63 24.91 -20.54
C LEU A 117 -24.77 26.45 -20.60
N TYR A 118 -23.86 27.16 -19.94
CA TYR A 118 -23.81 28.62 -19.91
C TYR A 118 -22.42 29.10 -19.45
N LYS A 119 -22.15 30.40 -19.58
CA LYS A 119 -20.95 31.06 -19.03
C LYS A 119 -21.37 31.90 -17.83
N ILE A 120 -20.61 31.82 -16.74
CA ILE A 120 -20.82 32.64 -15.54
C ILE A 120 -19.97 33.90 -15.63
N SER A 121 -20.55 35.04 -15.30
CA SER A 121 -19.82 36.32 -15.13
C SER A 121 -19.14 36.31 -13.76
N GLN A 122 -17.85 36.69 -13.69
CA GLN A 122 -17.05 36.69 -12.44
C GLN A 122 -17.58 37.63 -11.34
N SER A 123 -18.65 38.39 -11.59
CA SER A 123 -19.21 39.42 -10.71
C SER A 123 -20.40 38.97 -9.84
N GLU A 124 -20.88 37.72 -9.96
CA GLU A 124 -22.03 37.25 -9.18
C GLU A 124 -21.58 36.53 -7.90
N ASP A 125 -21.70 37.29 -6.81
CA ASP A 125 -21.83 36.89 -5.41
C ASP A 125 -20.66 36.14 -4.74
N SER A 126 -19.91 36.90 -3.94
CA SER A 126 -18.94 36.44 -2.92
C SER A 126 -19.60 35.73 -1.72
N THR A 127 -20.79 35.16 -1.89
CA THR A 127 -21.51 34.43 -0.84
C THR A 127 -21.44 32.92 -1.09
N PRO A 128 -21.21 32.11 -0.05
CA PRO A 128 -21.18 30.65 -0.19
C PRO A 128 -22.58 30.14 -0.58
N GLN A 129 -22.71 29.57 -1.78
CA GLN A 129 -23.98 29.04 -2.28
C GLN A 129 -24.46 27.84 -1.42
N LEU A 130 -25.55 28.03 -0.68
CA LEU A 130 -26.14 27.04 0.23
C LEU A 130 -26.92 25.92 -0.48
N PHE A 131 -27.32 26.10 -1.75
CA PHE A 131 -27.95 25.06 -2.58
C PHE A 131 -27.31 24.97 -3.97
N LYS A 132 -27.07 23.72 -4.38
CA LYS A 132 -25.96 23.29 -5.23
C LYS A 132 -26.39 23.10 -6.70
N LEU A 133 -27.10 24.06 -7.30
CA LEU A 133 -27.36 24.00 -8.74
C LEU A 133 -26.07 24.36 -9.50
N PRO A 134 -25.71 23.63 -10.58
CA PRO A 134 -26.47 22.58 -11.25
C PRO A 134 -26.51 21.23 -10.50
N PHE A 135 -27.66 20.53 -10.58
CA PHE A 135 -27.93 19.26 -9.91
C PHE A 135 -28.08 18.11 -10.92
N LEU A 136 -27.36 17.00 -10.70
CA LEU A 136 -27.46 15.79 -11.53
C LEU A 136 -28.25 14.69 -10.80
N TRP A 137 -29.14 14.04 -11.52
CA TRP A 137 -29.95 12.93 -11.04
C TRP A 137 -29.98 11.77 -12.06
N ASN A 138 -29.93 10.53 -11.56
CA ASN A 138 -30.10 9.34 -12.39
C ASN A 138 -31.42 8.65 -12.03
N ASP A 139 -32.37 8.66 -12.96
CA ASP A 139 -33.58 7.86 -12.84
C ASP A 139 -33.31 6.43 -13.30
N LYS A 140 -33.11 5.55 -12.32
CA LYS A 140 -32.82 4.13 -12.53
C LYS A 140 -34.00 3.37 -13.15
N THR A 141 -35.23 3.88 -13.03
CA THR A 141 -36.41 3.19 -13.57
C THR A 141 -36.56 3.41 -15.06
N SER A 142 -36.28 4.63 -15.54
CA SER A 142 -36.38 4.99 -16.95
C SER A 142 -35.05 4.97 -17.70
N ASN A 143 -33.92 4.75 -17.02
CA ASN A 143 -32.56 4.81 -17.59
C ASN A 143 -32.24 6.18 -18.21
N ILE A 144 -32.59 7.26 -17.49
CA ILE A 144 -32.40 8.64 -17.92
C ILE A 144 -31.58 9.42 -16.90
N HIS A 145 -30.56 10.12 -17.39
CA HIS A 145 -29.85 11.17 -16.67
C HIS A 145 -30.58 12.49 -16.82
N TYR A 146 -30.89 13.13 -15.69
CA TYR A 146 -31.45 14.47 -15.61
C TYR A 146 -30.40 15.44 -15.06
N VAL A 147 -30.36 16.64 -15.63
CA VAL A 147 -29.59 17.78 -15.13
C VAL A 147 -30.55 18.94 -14.95
N LEU A 148 -30.67 19.42 -13.71
CA LEU A 148 -31.40 20.63 -13.38
C LEU A 148 -30.40 21.76 -13.22
N PHE A 149 -30.62 22.87 -13.91
CA PHE A 149 -29.74 24.03 -13.85
C PHE A 149 -30.54 25.30 -14.11
N THR A 150 -29.98 26.45 -13.72
CA THR A 150 -30.60 27.75 -13.94
C THR A 150 -29.79 28.56 -14.95
N ILE A 151 -30.48 29.19 -15.88
CA ILE A 151 -29.88 30.19 -16.78
C ILE A 151 -30.50 31.54 -16.42
N LEU A 152 -29.66 32.56 -16.26
CA LEU A 152 -30.10 33.94 -16.08
C LEU A 152 -30.39 34.54 -17.47
N GLU A 153 -31.66 34.81 -17.75
CA GLU A 153 -32.10 35.51 -18.96
C GLU A 153 -32.86 36.77 -18.55
N ASN A 154 -32.45 37.95 -19.03
CA ASN A 154 -33.12 39.23 -18.74
C ASN A 154 -33.34 39.49 -17.23
N SER A 155 -32.34 39.20 -16.40
CA SER A 155 -32.40 39.33 -14.93
C SER A 155 -33.42 38.42 -14.23
N ILE A 156 -33.93 37.40 -14.92
CA ILE A 156 -34.81 36.37 -14.36
C ILE A 156 -34.09 35.03 -14.43
N SER A 157 -33.98 34.36 -13.28
CA SER A 157 -33.46 33.00 -13.21
C SER A 157 -34.53 32.01 -13.64
N LYS A 158 -34.30 31.31 -14.76
CA LYS A 158 -35.19 30.26 -15.24
C LYS A 158 -34.58 28.90 -14.96
N ILE A 159 -35.40 27.95 -14.51
CA ILE A 159 -34.98 26.55 -14.31
C ILE A 159 -35.12 25.81 -15.65
N HIS A 160 -34.04 25.16 -16.05
CA HIS A 160 -33.96 24.29 -17.21
C HIS A 160 -33.73 22.84 -16.76
N ILE A 161 -34.33 21.90 -17.48
CA ILE A 161 -34.18 20.47 -17.27
C ILE A 161 -33.64 19.85 -18.57
N LEU A 162 -32.40 19.36 -18.52
CA LEU A 162 -31.81 18.55 -19.58
C LEU A 162 -31.99 17.08 -19.22
N ARG A 163 -32.42 16.26 -20.18
CA ARG A 163 -32.51 14.80 -20.01
C ARG A 163 -31.80 14.07 -21.14
N ARG A 164 -31.08 13.00 -20.82
CA ARG A 164 -30.44 12.10 -21.80
C ARG A 164 -30.55 10.65 -21.36
N HIS A 165 -30.66 9.74 -22.32
CA HIS A 165 -30.60 8.30 -22.04
C HIS A 165 -29.20 7.91 -21.52
N THR A 166 -29.12 6.87 -20.67
CA THR A 166 -27.85 6.40 -20.08
C THR A 166 -26.93 5.73 -21.11
N ASP A 167 -27.51 5.03 -22.07
CA ASP A 167 -26.82 4.54 -23.28
C ASP A 167 -26.58 5.71 -24.25
N THR A 168 -25.33 5.93 -24.64
CA THR A 168 -24.90 7.02 -25.51
C THR A 168 -25.29 6.82 -26.98
N SER A 169 -25.67 5.61 -27.38
CA SER A 169 -26.11 5.28 -28.74
C SER A 169 -27.60 5.56 -29.01
N ARG A 170 -28.37 5.87 -27.97
CA ARG A 170 -29.81 6.19 -28.03
C ARG A 170 -30.06 7.68 -27.84
#